data_AF-A0A8T6VV45-F1
#
_entry.id   AF-A0A8T6VV45-F1
#
_cell.length_a   1.000
_cell.length_b   1.000
_cell.length_c   1.000
_cell.angle_alpha   90.00
_cell.angle_beta   90.00
_cell.angle_gamma   90.00
#
_symmetry.space_group_name_H-M   'P 1'
#
loop_
_entity.id
_entity.type
_entity.pdbx_description
1 polymer ?
#
loop_
_entity_poly.entity_id
_entity_poly.type
_entity_poly.pdbx_seq_one_letter_code
_entity_poly.pdbx_strand_id
1 'polypeptide(L)'
;MVAVLFDFGNGRFSWGFVPLPDPSNAWCATVDAAEGLGFELEYSFSQYGVFLESVDGVDTPDDFSRYWGLWSWSDVDRTWSDPGMGALGLDVG
;
A
#
# COMPACT_ATOMS: atom_id res chain seq x y z
N MET A 1 -0.14 -5.38 15.58
CA MET A 1 -0.21 -4.07 14.89
C MET A 1 0.54 -4.23 13.59
N VAL A 2 0.06 -3.59 12.52
CA VAL A 2 0.69 -3.58 11.21
C VAL A 2 1.20 -2.16 10.95
N ALA A 3 2.41 -2.04 10.40
CA ALA A 3 2.98 -0.76 9.98
C ALA A 3 2.88 -0.66 8.46
N VAL A 4 2.31 0.43 7.96
CA VAL A 4 2.20 0.74 6.53
C VAL A 4 3.00 2.00 6.25
N LEU A 5 3.88 1.93 5.26
CA LEU A 5 4.66 3.07 4.78
C LEU A 5 4.08 3.56 3.45
N PHE A 6 3.61 4.80 3.41
CA PHE A 6 3.35 5.51 2.16
C PHE A 6 4.62 6.29 1.78
N ASP A 7 5.31 5.87 0.73
CA ASP A 7 6.47 6.59 0.16
C ASP A 7 6.06 7.20 -1.19
N PHE A 8 6.16 8.53 -1.30
CA PHE A 8 5.75 9.27 -2.49
C PHE A 8 6.88 9.38 -3.54
N GLY A 9 8.04 8.77 -3.31
CA GLY A 9 9.18 8.75 -4.25
C GLY A 9 9.88 10.09 -4.43
N ASN A 10 9.49 11.11 -3.68
CA ASN A 10 10.04 12.48 -3.73
C ASN A 10 10.66 12.92 -2.40
N GLY A 11 10.95 11.96 -1.51
CA GLY A 11 11.46 12.19 -0.16
C GLY A 11 10.38 12.47 0.89
N ARG A 12 9.10 12.63 0.49
CA ARG A 12 7.97 12.60 1.44
C ARG A 12 7.56 11.17 1.69
N PHE A 13 7.32 10.85 2.96
CA PHE A 13 6.72 9.59 3.38
C PHE A 13 5.84 9.78 4.62
N SER A 14 4.99 8.82 4.92
CA SER A 14 4.18 8.78 6.14
C SER A 14 3.98 7.35 6.61
N TRP A 15 3.94 7.17 7.93
CA TRP A 15 3.70 5.87 8.57
C TRP A 15 2.29 5.83 9.14
N GLY A 16 1.53 4.82 8.74
CA GLY A 16 0.31 4.40 9.43
C GLY A 16 0.60 3.20 10.33
N PHE A 17 0.08 3.24 11.56
CA PHE A 17 0.15 2.13 12.50
C PHE A 17 -1.27 1.71 12.86
N VAL A 18 -1.64 0.52 12.41
CA VAL A 18 -3.02 0.03 12.54
C VAL A 18 -3.08 -1.25 13.37
N PRO A 19 -4.20 -1.54 14.04
CA PRO A 19 -4.50 -2.90 14.50
C PRO A 19 -4.37 -3.92 13.36
N LEU A 20 -4.30 -5.20 13.68
CA LEU A 20 -4.38 -6.23 12.65
C LEU A 20 -5.78 -6.13 12.00
N PRO A 21 -5.90 -5.87 10.69
CA PRO A 21 -7.20 -5.77 10.04
C PRO A 21 -7.88 -7.13 9.92
N ASP A 22 -9.19 -7.12 9.71
CA ASP A 22 -9.99 -8.28 9.34
C ASP A 22 -10.80 -7.95 8.07
N PRO A 23 -10.47 -8.53 6.90
CA PRO A 23 -9.44 -9.54 6.66
C PRO A 23 -7.99 -9.07 6.87
N SER A 24 -7.12 -9.98 7.31
CA SER A 24 -5.70 -9.70 7.61
C SER A 24 -4.79 -9.61 6.38
N ASN A 25 -5.16 -8.80 5.39
CA ASN A 25 -4.35 -8.57 4.20
C ASN A 25 -3.81 -7.13 4.09
N ALA A 26 -2.79 -6.96 3.26
CA ALA A 26 -2.10 -5.69 3.07
C ALA A 26 -3.00 -4.59 2.51
N TRP A 27 -4.03 -4.92 1.72
CA TRP A 27 -4.99 -3.93 1.23
C TRP A 27 -5.81 -3.34 2.38
N CYS A 28 -6.38 -4.18 3.25
CA CYS A 28 -7.13 -3.71 4.41
C CYS A 28 -6.25 -2.88 5.36
N ALA A 29 -5.00 -3.31 5.60
CA ALA A 29 -4.06 -2.51 6.39
C ALA A 29 -3.76 -1.15 5.74
N THR A 30 -3.66 -1.10 4.41
CA THR A 30 -3.42 0.13 3.65
C THR A 30 -4.59 1.09 3.75
N VAL A 31 -5.82 0.59 3.63
CA VAL A 31 -7.05 1.39 3.78
C VAL A 31 -7.14 1.98 5.19
N ASP A 32 -7.02 1.15 6.23
CA ASP A 32 -7.08 1.62 7.63
C ASP A 32 -5.99 2.66 7.93
N ALA A 33 -4.79 2.47 7.36
CA ALA A 33 -3.67 3.38 7.53
C ALA A 33 -3.93 4.72 6.82
N ALA A 34 -4.47 4.70 5.61
CA ALA A 34 -4.85 5.91 4.87
C ALA A 34 -5.95 6.69 5.60
N GLU A 35 -7.00 6.00 6.07
CA GLU A 35 -8.07 6.61 6.88
C GLU A 35 -7.52 7.29 8.14
N GLY A 36 -6.62 6.61 8.86
CA GLY A 36 -5.99 7.17 10.06
C GLY A 36 -5.10 8.38 9.80
N LEU A 37 -4.53 8.50 8.59
CA LEU A 37 -3.71 9.64 8.15
C LEU A 37 -4.54 10.75 7.48
N GLY A 38 -5.82 10.49 7.18
CA GLY A 38 -6.66 11.41 6.41
C GLY A 38 -6.30 11.46 4.92
N PHE A 39 -5.64 10.43 4.39
CA PHE A 39 -5.34 10.31 2.96
C PHE A 39 -6.54 9.77 2.20
N GLU A 40 -6.83 10.40 1.06
CA GLU A 40 -7.82 9.90 0.11
C GLU A 40 -7.17 8.87 -0.82
N LEU A 41 -7.82 7.71 -1.01
CA LEU A 41 -7.37 6.68 -1.93
C LEU A 41 -8.34 6.60 -3.11
N GLU A 42 -7.81 6.74 -4.33
CA GLU A 42 -8.53 6.39 -5.55
C GLU A 42 -8.00 5.06 -6.08
N TYR A 43 -8.89 4.12 -6.37
CA TYR A 43 -8.50 2.77 -6.77
C TYR A 43 -9.56 2.10 -7.64
N SER A 44 -9.11 1.13 -8.43
CA SER A 44 -9.98 0.27 -9.22
C SER A 44 -9.71 -1.21 -8.94
N PHE A 45 -10.75 -2.02 -9.15
CA PHE A 45 -10.66 -3.47 -9.09
C PHE A 45 -10.61 -4.05 -10.50
N SER A 46 -9.73 -5.02 -10.70
CA SER A 46 -9.65 -5.81 -11.93
C SER A 46 -9.44 -7.30 -11.61
N GLN A 47 -9.34 -8.12 -12.65
CA GLN A 47 -8.96 -9.54 -12.49
C GLN A 47 -7.54 -9.73 -11.90
N TYR A 48 -6.71 -8.69 -11.90
CA TYR A 48 -5.36 -8.73 -11.32
C TYR A 48 -5.31 -8.24 -9.86
N GLY A 49 -6.45 -7.87 -9.28
CA GLY A 49 -6.56 -7.34 -7.92
C GLY A 49 -6.87 -5.85 -7.89
N VAL A 50 -6.51 -5.20 -6.78
CA VAL A 50 -6.66 -3.76 -6.57
C VAL A 50 -5.49 -3.01 -7.20
N PHE A 51 -5.81 -1.95 -7.91
CA PHE A 51 -4.84 -1.00 -8.44
C PHE A 51 -5.08 0.39 -7.84
N LEU A 52 -4.03 1.03 -7.32
CA LEU A 52 -4.09 2.39 -6.78
C LEU A 52 -3.91 3.39 -7.92
N GLU A 53 -4.96 4.19 -8.16
CA GLU A 53 -4.97 5.29 -9.12
C GLU A 53 -4.40 6.55 -8.50
N SER A 54 -4.68 6.81 -7.21
CA SER A 54 -4.14 7.97 -6.48
C SER A 54 -4.04 7.70 -4.98
N VAL A 55 -3.09 8.38 -4.33
CA VAL A 55 -3.00 8.48 -2.86
C VAL A 55 -2.77 9.95 -2.52
N ASP A 56 -3.71 10.55 -1.79
CA ASP A 56 -3.65 11.95 -1.34
C ASP A 56 -3.34 12.95 -2.48
N GLY A 57 -4.03 12.77 -3.61
CA GLY A 57 -3.87 13.59 -4.82
C GLY A 57 -2.56 13.39 -5.59
N VAL A 58 -1.82 12.31 -5.30
CA VAL A 58 -0.66 11.90 -6.08
C VAL A 58 -1.02 10.72 -6.97
N ASP A 59 -1.25 11.05 -8.24
CA ASP A 59 -1.81 10.12 -9.21
C ASP A 59 -0.76 9.23 -9.89
N THR A 60 -1.21 8.04 -10.26
CA THR A 60 -0.64 7.24 -11.34
C THR A 60 -0.98 7.92 -12.67
N PRO A 61 0.01 8.41 -13.44
CA PRO A 61 -0.26 9.08 -14.71
C PRO A 61 -0.85 8.13 -15.76
N ASP A 62 -1.61 8.68 -16.72
CA ASP A 62 -2.24 7.93 -17.83
C ASP A 62 -1.25 7.12 -18.68
N ASP A 63 0.02 7.55 -18.75
CA ASP A 63 1.08 6.88 -19.49
C ASP A 63 1.78 5.77 -18.68
N PHE A 64 1.36 5.54 -17.44
CA PHE A 64 1.94 4.59 -16.49
C PHE A 64 3.45 4.74 -16.29
N SER A 65 4.01 5.95 -16.51
CA SER A 65 5.43 6.25 -16.30
C SER A 65 5.89 6.04 -14.84
N ARG A 66 4.94 6.07 -13.90
CA ARG A 66 5.08 5.62 -12.51
C ARG A 66 3.73 5.11 -12.01
N TYR A 67 3.75 4.31 -10.95
CA TYR A 67 2.55 3.81 -10.29
C TYR A 67 2.85 3.53 -8.81
N TRP A 68 1.80 3.39 -8.01
CA TRP A 68 1.91 2.96 -6.61
C TRP A 68 2.30 1.48 -6.53
N GLY A 69 3.53 1.21 -6.13
CA GLY A 69 4.06 -0.14 -5.98
C GLY A 69 3.82 -0.73 -4.59
N LEU A 70 3.61 -2.04 -4.52
CA LEU A 70 3.54 -2.80 -3.26
C LEU A 70 4.91 -3.35 -2.91
N TRP A 71 5.36 -3.08 -1.68
CA TRP A 71 6.60 -3.61 -1.12
C TRP A 71 6.34 -4.19 0.26
N SER A 72 7.06 -5.26 0.59
CA SER A 72 7.02 -5.89 1.91
C SER A 72 8.40 -5.84 2.56
N TRP A 73 8.45 -5.63 3.87
CA TRP A 73 9.70 -5.60 4.63
C TRP A 73 10.02 -6.99 5.18
N SER A 74 11.24 -7.47 4.93
CA SER A 74 11.78 -8.69 5.53
C SER A 74 12.68 -8.32 6.71
N ASP A 75 12.32 -8.75 7.93
CA ASP A 75 13.19 -8.59 9.11
C ASP A 75 14.44 -9.48 9.04
N VAL A 76 14.37 -10.58 8.28
CA VAL A 76 15.48 -11.52 8.08
C VAL A 76 16.54 -10.90 7.19
N ASP A 77 16.12 -10.40 6.03
CA ASP A 77 17.03 -9.88 5.00
C ASP A 77 17.30 -8.37 5.17
N ARG A 78 16.54 -7.71 6.05
CA ARG A 78 16.57 -6.26 6.31
C ARG A 78 16.45 -5.44 5.04
N THR A 79 15.52 -5.84 4.19
CA THR A 79 15.26 -5.15 2.92
C THR A 79 13.79 -5.17 2.58
N TRP A 80 13.40 -4.21 1.76
CA TRP A 80 12.14 -4.24 1.04
C TRP A 80 12.27 -5.15 -0.19
N SER A 81 11.23 -5.93 -0.47
CA SER A 81 11.12 -6.73 -1.69
C SER A 81 9.68 -6.77 -2.22
N ASP A 82 9.56 -6.95 -3.53
CA ASP A 82 8.31 -7.27 -4.19
C ASP A 82 7.79 -8.63 -3.67
N PRO A 83 6.57 -8.70 -3.10
CA PRO A 83 6.02 -9.94 -2.57
C PRO A 83 5.59 -10.95 -3.65
N GLY A 84 5.58 -10.58 -4.94
CA GLY A 84 5.16 -11.43 -6.05
C GLY A 84 3.64 -11.68 -6.10
N MET A 85 2.85 -10.89 -5.37
CA MET A 85 1.39 -10.98 -5.29
C MET A 85 0.77 -9.61 -5.03
N GLY A 86 -0.53 -9.47 -5.27
CA GLY A 86 -1.28 -8.24 -5.00
C GLY A 86 -1.64 -8.07 -3.51
N ALA A 87 -2.00 -6.84 -3.12
CA ALA A 87 -2.26 -6.47 -1.73
C ALA A 87 -3.43 -7.24 -1.07
N LEU A 88 -4.39 -7.71 -1.85
CA LEU A 88 -5.48 -8.57 -1.35
C LEU A 88 -5.01 -9.97 -0.93
N GLY A 89 -3.90 -10.46 -1.50
CA GLY A 89 -3.36 -11.79 -1.24
C GLY A 89 -2.21 -11.81 -0.23
N LEU A 90 -1.57 -10.66 0.00
CA LEU A 90 -0.48 -10.55 0.96
C LEU A 90 -1.03 -10.50 2.38
N ASP A 91 -0.81 -11.57 3.13
CA ASP A 91 -1.15 -11.66 4.55
C ASP A 91 -0.23 -10.77 5.40
N VAL A 92 -0.79 -10.13 6.43
CA VAL A 92 -0.08 -9.24 7.35
C VAL A 92 -0.24 -9.65 8.83
N GLY A 93 -0.67 -10.90 9.07
CA GLY A 93 -0.96 -11.48 10.39
C GLY A 93 0.19 -12.24 11.03
#